data_AF-A0A363UAU6-F1
#
_entry.id   AF-A0A363UAU6-F1
#
_cell.length_a   1.000
_cell.length_b   1.000
_cell.length_c   1.000
_cell.angle_alpha   90.00
_cell.angle_beta   90.00
_cell.angle_gamma   90.00
#
_symmetry.space_group_name_H-M   'P 1'
#
loop_
_entity.id
_entity.type
_entity.pdbx_description
1 polymer ?
#
loop_
_entity_poly.entity_id
_entity_poly.type
_entity_poly.pdbx_seq_one_letter_code
_entity_poly.pdbx_strand_id
1 'polypeptide(L)'
;MICDEWGDAGWCRGNETLELTASDPQGFEVTISGDLNGFPFTCGAACSLPLPEGIGMANYLATSAGGQAAGGSSSWQRDDTPPAIAVILPPVDGRNGWHVSEVALSASA
;
A
#
# COMPACT_ATOMS: atom_id res chain seq x y z
N MET A 1 -10.86 0.96 1.13
CA MET A 1 -9.42 0.64 1.12
C MET A 1 -9.20 -0.53 2.05
N ILE A 2 -8.31 -1.44 1.67
CA ILE A 2 -7.93 -2.60 2.47
C ILE A 2 -6.43 -2.51 2.66
N CYS A 3 -6.00 -2.62 3.92
CA CYS A 3 -4.60 -2.72 4.29
C CYS A 3 -4.38 -4.05 5.00
N ASP A 4 -3.33 -4.76 4.62
CA ASP A 4 -3.01 -6.07 5.19
C ASP A 4 -2.31 -5.97 6.55
N GLU A 5 -1.64 -4.84 6.84
CA GLU A 5 -1.01 -4.55 8.12
C GLU A 5 -1.15 -3.08 8.53
N TRP A 6 -2.04 -2.78 9.48
CA TRP A 6 -2.20 -1.43 9.99
C TRP A 6 -1.07 -1.05 10.97
N GLY A 7 -0.52 0.14 10.77
CA GLY A 7 0.35 0.83 11.70
C GLY A 7 -0.38 1.91 12.50
N ASP A 8 0.38 2.85 13.04
CA ASP A 8 -0.14 3.94 13.86
C ASP A 8 -0.75 5.07 13.01
N ALA A 9 -1.66 5.83 13.62
CA ALA A 9 -2.26 7.04 13.04
C ALA A 9 -2.87 6.87 11.63
N GLY A 10 -3.33 5.65 11.31
CA GLY A 10 -3.96 5.33 10.03
C GLY A 10 -3.00 4.95 8.91
N TRP A 11 -1.69 4.81 9.17
CA TRP A 11 -0.72 4.35 8.17
C TRP A 11 -0.88 2.86 7.89
N CYS A 12 -0.87 2.48 6.62
CA CYS A 12 -0.72 1.09 6.22
C CYS A 12 0.77 0.73 6.12
N ARG A 13 1.21 -0.33 6.80
CA ARG A 13 2.60 -0.81 6.77
C ARG A 13 2.85 -2.00 5.83
N GLY A 14 1.80 -2.46 5.17
CA GLY A 14 1.86 -3.59 4.25
C GLY A 14 1.36 -3.22 2.86
N ASN A 15 0.80 -4.20 2.16
CA ASN A 15 0.06 -3.96 0.93
C ASN A 15 -1.24 -3.22 1.24
N GLU A 16 -1.52 -2.18 0.46
CA GLU A 16 -2.78 -1.45 0.50
C GLU A 16 -3.45 -1.45 -0.88
N THR A 17 -4.74 -1.75 -0.92
CA THR A 17 -5.55 -1.72 -2.15
C THR A 17 -6.78 -0.81 -2.01
N LEU A 18 -7.09 -0.12 -3.10
CA LEU A 18 -8.38 0.53 -3.30
C LEU A 18 -9.33 -0.47 -3.96
N GLU A 19 -10.30 -0.94 -3.18
CA GLU A 19 -11.41 -1.77 -3.65
C GLU A 19 -12.60 -0.88 -4.02
N LEU A 20 -13.04 -0.98 -5.28
CA LEU A 20 -14.22 -0.28 -5.80
C LEU A 20 -15.22 -1.30 -6.32
N THR A 21 -16.49 -1.09 -6.01
CA THR A 21 -17.62 -1.82 -6.59
C THR A 21 -18.73 -0.83 -6.93
N ALA A 22 -19.42 -1.06 -8.04
CA ALA A 22 -20.54 -0.26 -8.48
C ALA A 22 -21.56 -1.16 -9.17
N SER A 23 -22.83 -0.79 -9.10
CA SER A 23 -23.92 -1.47 -9.79
C SER A 23 -25.00 -0.47 -10.15
N ASP A 24 -25.75 -0.77 -11.21
CA ASP A 24 -26.93 -0.02 -11.60
C ASP A 24 -28.19 -0.87 -11.29
N PRO A 25 -29.17 -0.36 -10.51
CA PRO A 25 -30.36 -1.12 -10.14
C PRO A 25 -31.23 -1.59 -11.33
N GLN A 26 -31.09 -0.96 -12.50
CA GLN A 26 -31.81 -1.32 -13.72
C GLN A 26 -31.02 -2.33 -14.57
N GLY A 27 -29.82 -2.73 -14.13
CA GLY A 27 -28.98 -3.70 -14.79
C GLY A 27 -28.14 -3.14 -15.95
N PHE A 28 -28.02 -1.82 -16.06
CA PHE A 28 -27.12 -1.21 -17.04
C PHE A 28 -25.65 -1.51 -16.73
N GLU A 29 -24.84 -1.65 -17.78
CA GLU A 29 -23.39 -1.77 -17.63
C GLU A 29 -22.82 -0.53 -16.93
N VAL A 30 -21.88 -0.77 -16.00
CA VAL A 30 -21.22 0.27 -15.23
C VAL A 30 -19.72 0.26 -15.53
N THR A 31 -19.18 1.45 -15.77
CA THR A 31 -17.74 1.69 -15.90
C THR A 31 -17.30 2.60 -14.75
N ILE A 32 -16.20 2.23 -14.10
CA ILE A 32 -15.56 3.06 -13.08
C ILE A 32 -14.29 3.67 -13.70
N SER A 33 -14.13 4.97 -13.57
CA SER A 33 -12.94 5.70 -14.02
C SER A 33 -12.46 6.64 -12.92
N GLY A 34 -11.19 7.02 -12.95
CA GLY A 34 -10.62 7.84 -11.88
C GLY A 34 -9.12 8.05 -12.02
N ASP A 35 -8.51 8.49 -10.94
CA ASP A 35 -7.07 8.64 -10.82
C ASP A 35 -6.56 8.28 -9.41
N LEU A 36 -5.30 7.84 -9.34
CA LEU A 36 -4.52 7.73 -8.11
C LEU A 36 -3.42 8.79 -8.16
N ASN A 37 -3.52 9.88 -7.39
CA ASN A 37 -2.59 11.01 -7.47
C ASN A 37 -2.38 11.54 -8.91
N GLY A 38 -3.45 11.62 -9.70
CA GLY A 38 -3.40 12.04 -11.09
C GLY A 38 -3.00 10.96 -12.10
N PHE A 39 -2.65 9.75 -11.67
CA PHE A 39 -2.44 8.61 -12.57
C PHE A 39 -3.79 7.97 -12.92
N PRO A 40 -4.26 8.09 -14.17
CA PRO A 40 -5.61 7.68 -14.52
C PRO A 40 -5.76 6.16 -14.53
N PHE A 41 -6.96 5.69 -14.18
CA PHE A 41 -7.36 4.30 -14.32
C PHE A 41 -8.79 4.18 -14.87
N THR A 42 -9.11 2.99 -15.38
CA THR A 42 -10.47 2.62 -15.77
C THR A 42 -10.67 1.13 -15.52
N CYS A 43 -11.82 0.76 -14.99
CA CYS A 43 -12.21 -0.62 -14.73
C CYS A 43 -13.72 -0.80 -14.98
N GLY A 44 -14.18 -2.05 -14.94
CA GLY A 44 -15.61 -2.36 -15.07
C GLY A 44 -16.42 -2.00 -13.82
N ALA A 45 -17.41 -2.83 -13.50
CA ALA A 45 -18.23 -2.64 -12.29
C ALA A 45 -17.47 -2.89 -10.97
N ALA A 46 -16.25 -3.43 -11.01
CA ALA A 46 -15.40 -3.60 -9.85
C ALA A 46 -13.91 -3.54 -10.22
N CYS A 47 -13.09 -3.08 -9.28
CA CYS A 47 -11.64 -3.24 -9.35
C CYS A 47 -10.95 -3.20 -7.99
N SER A 48 -9.78 -3.86 -7.97
CA SER A 48 -8.78 -3.81 -6.92
C SER A 48 -7.54 -3.12 -7.50
N LEU A 49 -7.18 -1.95 -6.97
CA LEU A 49 -6.04 -1.17 -7.43
C LEU A 49 -4.99 -1.07 -6.32
N PRO A 50 -3.74 -1.49 -6.54
CA PRO A 50 -2.68 -1.32 -5.55
C PRO A 50 -2.39 0.18 -5.37
N LEU A 51 -2.29 0.61 -4.11
CA LEU A 51 -1.95 1.99 -3.77
C LEU A 51 -0.43 2.15 -3.64
N PRO A 52 0.16 3.22 -4.19
CA PRO A 52 1.60 3.44 -4.11
C PRO A 52 2.02 3.90 -2.71
N GLU A 53 3.31 3.75 -2.43
CA GLU A 53 3.95 4.27 -1.22
C GLU A 53 3.72 5.77 -1.03
N GLY A 54 3.67 6.18 0.24
CA GLY A 54 3.47 7.55 0.67
C GLY A 54 2.01 7.93 0.88
N ILE A 55 1.75 9.23 0.86
CA ILE A 55 0.42 9.81 1.04
C ILE A 55 -0.17 10.15 -0.32
N GLY A 56 -1.47 9.94 -0.49
CA GLY A 56 -2.15 10.37 -1.70
C GLY A 56 -3.66 10.44 -1.61
N MET A 57 -4.26 10.76 -2.76
CA MET A 57 -5.70 10.87 -2.93
C MET A 57 -6.15 10.14 -4.19
N ALA A 58 -7.14 9.28 -4.03
CA ALA A 58 -7.80 8.56 -5.10
C ALA A 58 -9.11 9.26 -5.41
N ASN A 59 -9.35 9.57 -6.69
CA ASN A 59 -10.62 10.10 -7.16
C ASN A 59 -11.27 9.07 -8.08
N TYR A 60 -12.58 8.89 -7.99
CA TYR A 60 -13.29 7.90 -8.80
C TYR A 60 -14.72 8.31 -9.11
N LEU A 61 -15.18 7.87 -10.28
CA LEU A 61 -16.50 8.10 -10.84
C LEU A 61 -17.00 6.82 -11.52
N ALA A 62 -18.09 6.27 -11.01
CA ALA A 62 -18.88 5.26 -11.67
C ALA A 62 -19.89 5.92 -12.61
N THR A 63 -20.00 5.42 -13.83
CA THR A 63 -20.99 5.83 -14.84
C THR A 63 -21.71 4.61 -15.39
N SER A 64 -23.04 4.66 -15.46
CA SER A 64 -23.84 3.61 -16.08
C SER A 64 -24.21 3.94 -17.52
N ALA A 65 -24.44 2.92 -18.35
CA ALA A 65 -24.93 3.10 -19.72
C ALA A 65 -26.31 3.78 -19.78
N GLY A 66 -27.07 3.76 -18.67
CA GLY A 66 -28.31 4.53 -18.49
C GLY A 66 -28.10 6.02 -18.18
N GLY A 67 -26.85 6.50 -18.16
CA GLY A 67 -26.48 7.90 -17.94
C GLY A 67 -26.44 8.34 -16.48
N GLN A 68 -26.53 7.42 -15.52
CA GLN A 68 -26.36 7.74 -14.10
C GLN A 68 -24.88 7.79 -13.75
N ALA A 69 -24.51 8.66 -12.80
CA ALA A 69 -23.14 8.77 -12.34
C ALA A 69 -23.08 8.98 -10.82
N ALA A 70 -22.10 8.36 -10.17
CA ALA A 70 -21.80 8.54 -8.76
C ALA A 70 -20.29 8.43 -8.53
N GLY A 71 -19.73 9.31 -7.72
CA GLY A 71 -18.28 9.35 -7.51
C GLY A 71 -17.91 9.80 -6.10
N GLY A 72 -16.62 9.82 -5.85
CA GLY A 72 -16.06 10.24 -4.57
C GLY A 72 -14.54 10.24 -4.60
N SER A 73 -13.97 10.38 -3.41
CA SER A 73 -12.53 10.35 -3.22
C SER A 73 -12.16 9.69 -1.89
N SER A 74 -10.97 9.12 -1.83
CA SER A 74 -10.39 8.53 -0.61
C SER A 74 -8.92 8.92 -0.51
N SER A 75 -8.48 9.40 0.66
CA SER A 75 -7.06 9.62 0.95
C SER A 75 -6.42 8.36 1.51
N TRP A 76 -5.16 8.09 1.18
CA TRP A 76 -4.38 6.98 1.76
C TRP A 76 -3.05 7.47 2.31
N GLN A 77 -2.45 6.65 3.16
CA GLN A 77 -1.11 6.85 3.73
C GLN A 77 -0.46 5.48 3.96
N ARG A 78 0.50 5.14 3.10
CA ARG A 78 1.17 3.85 3.04
C ARG A 78 2.67 4.01 3.27
N ASP A 79 3.23 3.17 4.13
CA ASP A 79 4.66 3.06 4.41
C ASP A 79 5.04 1.60 4.61
N ASP A 80 5.32 0.89 3.51
CA ASP A 80 5.72 -0.52 3.52
C ASP A 80 7.23 -0.73 3.74
N THR A 81 7.98 0.33 4.01
CA THR A 81 9.45 0.30 4.05
C THR A 81 9.95 0.23 5.50
N PRO A 82 10.25 -0.96 6.03
CA PRO A 82 10.81 -1.08 7.38
C PRO A 82 12.22 -0.47 7.43
N PRO A 83 12.66 0.01 8.61
CA PRO A 83 14.03 0.47 8.79
C PRO A 83 15.03 -0.67 8.54
N ALA A 84 16.10 -0.37 7.82
CA ALA A 84 17.20 -1.32 7.60
C ALA A 84 18.17 -1.29 8.78
N ILE A 85 18.42 -2.44 9.41
CA ILE A 85 19.41 -2.56 10.49
C ILE A 85 20.65 -3.26 9.96
N ALA A 86 21.81 -2.61 10.04
CA ALA A 86 23.11 -3.22 9.74
C ALA A 86 23.79 -3.62 11.06
N VAL A 87 24.09 -4.92 11.21
CA VAL A 87 24.81 -5.45 12.38
C VAL A 87 26.28 -5.63 12.03
N ILE A 88 27.16 -5.04 12.85
CA ILE A 88 28.60 -5.19 12.73
C ILE A 88 29.10 -6.01 13.92
N LEU A 89 29.74 -7.12 13.60
CA LEU A 89 30.43 -7.98 14.55
C LEU A 89 31.95 -7.82 14.40
N PRO A 90 32.72 -7.83 15.50
CA PRO A 90 34.16 -7.93 15.40
C PRO A 90 34.55 -9.26 14.74
N PRO A 91 35.74 -9.35 14.11
CA PRO A 91 36.23 -10.62 13.56
C PRO A 91 36.34 -11.72 14.63
N VAL A 92 36.13 -12.97 14.22
CA VAL A 92 36.38 -14.14 15.10
C VAL A 92 37.86 -14.20 15.46
N ASP A 93 38.16 -14.36 16.74
CA ASP A 93 39.52 -14.36 17.30
C ASP A 93 39.92 -15.71 17.93
N GLY A 94 39.02 -16.69 17.90
CA GLY A 94 39.24 -18.06 18.37
C GLY A 94 39.30 -19.10 17.24
N ARG A 95 39.60 -20.36 17.62
CA ARG A 95 39.59 -21.50 16.69
C ARG A 95 38.17 -21.90 16.33
N ASN A 96 37.97 -22.53 15.17
CA ASN A 96 36.68 -23.06 14.72
C ASN A 96 35.54 -22.02 14.67
N GLY A 97 35.86 -20.73 14.47
CA GLY A 97 34.86 -19.66 14.38
C GLY A 97 34.32 -19.17 15.73
N TRP A 98 34.92 -19.56 16.85
CA TRP A 98 34.55 -19.06 18.17
C TRP A 98 35.13 -17.66 18.43
N HIS A 99 34.39 -16.81 19.14
CA HIS A 99 34.95 -15.64 19.79
C HIS A 99 35.49 -16.02 21.16
N VAL A 100 36.71 -15.59 21.49
CA VAL A 100 37.37 -15.85 22.77
C VAL A 100 37.59 -14.58 23.58
N SER A 101 37.40 -13.40 22.98
CA SER A 101 37.24 -12.12 23.65
C SER A 101 35.77 -11.68 23.71
N GLU A 102 35.49 -10.65 24.51
CA GLU A 102 34.16 -10.04 24.60
C GLU A 102 33.73 -9.47 23.24
N VAL A 103 32.53 -9.86 22.79
CA VAL A 103 31.97 -9.42 21.52
C VAL A 103 31.17 -8.14 21.74
N ALA A 104 31.70 -7.00 21.28
CA ALA A 104 30.95 -5.75 21.22
C ALA A 104 30.14 -5.69 19.90
N LEU A 105 28.82 -5.77 20.02
CA LEU A 105 27.89 -5.58 18.92
C LEU A 105 27.65 -4.08 18.69
N SER A 106 27.76 -3.63 17.45
CA SER A 106 27.23 -2.33 17.04
C SER A 106 26.17 -2.51 15.96
N ALA A 107 25.11 -1.72 16.06
CA ALA A 107 24.03 -1.65 15.09
C ALA A 107 23.81 -0.19 14.70
N SER A 108 23.62 0.05 13.41
CA SER A 108 23.19 1.34 12.87
C SER A 108 21.88 1.15 12.11
N ALA A 109 21.00 2.15 12.22
CA ALA A 109 19.76 2.30 11.47
C ALA A 109 19.85 3.52 10.57
#